data_AF-A7T767-F1
#
_entry.id   AF-A7T767-F1
#
_cell.length_a   1.000
_cell.length_b   1.000
_cell.length_c   1.000
_cell.angle_alpha   90.00
_cell.angle_beta   90.00
_cell.angle_gamma   90.00
#
_symmetry.space_group_name_H-M   'P 1'
#
loop_
_entity.id
_entity.type
_entity.pdbx_description
1 polymer ?
#
loop_
_entity_poly.entity_id
_entity_poly.type
_entity_poly.pdbx_seq_one_letter_code
_entity_poly.pdbx_strand_id
1 'polypeptide(L)'
;MIEPRSLEDPKVMQLKTVLLEWINEELADKRIVVRNVEEDLYDGLILAHLMGKSMHTIIYFFQAKLSVLIGEINKVLLVPQHRAKWTPERIHSKDTVAILHLLVALARHFNNQKKLTPDVKIHTMHVQKKGGVLVPQRVIEEITGPDHEYVIFY
;
A
#
# COMPACT_ATOMS: atom_id res chain seq x y z
N MET A 1 0.84 5.71 15.07
CA MET A 1 2.32 5.82 15.07
C MET A 1 2.89 4.42 14.97
N ILE A 2 3.85 4.18 14.09
CA ILE A 2 4.50 2.86 13.96
C ILE A 2 5.56 2.74 15.06
N GLU A 3 5.69 1.57 15.67
CA GLU A 3 6.80 1.32 16.59
C GLU A 3 8.11 1.18 15.78
N PRO A 4 9.16 1.99 16.04
CA PRO A 4 10.37 2.00 15.20
C PRO A 4 10.99 0.61 15.00
N ARG A 5 11.03 -0.21 16.06
CA ARG A 5 11.54 -1.59 16.03
C ARG A 5 10.79 -2.51 15.06
N SER A 6 9.52 -2.21 14.75
CA SER A 6 8.76 -3.01 13.78
C SER A 6 9.22 -2.76 12.35
N LEU A 7 9.75 -1.57 12.04
CA LEU A 7 10.32 -1.29 10.72
C LEU A 7 11.72 -1.88 10.56
N GLU A 8 12.40 -2.14 11.69
CA GLU A 8 13.69 -2.82 11.75
C GLU A 8 13.56 -4.36 11.66
N ASP A 9 12.34 -4.88 11.66
CA ASP A 9 12.10 -6.32 11.52
C ASP A 9 12.62 -6.82 10.16
N PRO A 10 13.48 -7.86 10.12
CA PRO A 10 14.05 -8.39 8.89
C PRO A 10 13.00 -8.79 7.84
N LYS A 11 11.84 -9.32 8.26
CA LYS A 11 10.76 -9.68 7.34
C LYS A 11 10.12 -8.45 6.70
N VAL A 12 9.97 -7.37 7.46
CA VAL A 12 9.43 -6.10 6.94
C VAL A 12 10.40 -5.48 5.95
N MET A 13 11.70 -5.47 6.26
CA MET A 13 12.74 -5.00 5.33
C MET A 13 12.75 -5.85 4.05
N GLN A 14 12.71 -7.18 4.19
CA GLN A 14 12.67 -8.08 3.04
C GLN A 14 11.44 -7.86 2.17
N LEU A 15 10.26 -7.69 2.78
CA LEU A 15 9.04 -7.40 2.04
C LEU A 15 9.18 -6.09 1.25
N LYS A 16 9.72 -5.04 1.87
CA LYS A 16 9.97 -3.77 1.18
C LYS A 16 10.91 -3.94 -0.02
N THR A 17 11.99 -4.70 0.14
CA THR A 17 12.92 -5.01 -0.95
C THR A 17 12.22 -5.73 -2.10
N VAL A 18 11.48 -6.80 -1.80
CA VAL A 18 10.73 -7.56 -2.83
C VAL A 18 9.72 -6.68 -3.56
N LEU A 19 8.99 -5.83 -2.83
CA LEU A 19 8.02 -4.92 -3.45
C LEU A 19 8.71 -3.89 -4.34
N LEU A 20 9.85 -3.35 -3.91
CA LEU A 20 10.63 -2.41 -4.70
C LEU A 20 11.21 -3.05 -5.96
N GLU A 21 11.72 -4.27 -5.86
CA GLU A 21 12.19 -5.06 -7.01
C GLU A 21 11.04 -5.30 -8.00
N TRP A 22 9.89 -5.74 -7.51
CA TRP A 22 8.71 -5.94 -8.35
C TRP A 22 8.28 -4.67 -9.07
N ILE A 23 8.12 -3.55 -8.35
CA ILE A 23 7.71 -2.28 -8.97
C ILE A 23 8.72 -1.86 -10.06
N ASN A 24 10.01 -2.03 -9.81
CA ASN A 24 11.04 -1.72 -10.79
C ASN A 24 11.01 -2.67 -12.00
N GLU A 25 10.72 -3.96 -11.81
CA GLU A 25 10.50 -4.90 -12.91
C GLU A 25 9.31 -4.46 -13.78
N GLU A 26 8.16 -4.15 -13.18
CA GLU A 26 6.95 -3.70 -13.90
C GLU A 26 7.14 -2.38 -14.65
N LEU A 27 8.00 -1.50 -14.13
CA LEU A 27 8.22 -0.17 -14.68
C LEU A 27 9.51 -0.04 -15.52
N ALA A 28 10.22 -1.14 -15.74
CA ALA A 28 11.48 -1.17 -16.48
C ALA A 28 11.33 -0.60 -17.91
N ASP A 29 10.26 -1.00 -18.62
CA ASP A 29 9.98 -0.54 -19.98
C ASP A 29 9.69 0.97 -20.06
N LYS A 30 9.21 1.55 -18.96
CA LYS A 30 8.92 2.99 -18.83
C LYS A 30 10.16 3.79 -18.40
N ARG A 31 11.30 3.13 -18.13
CA ARG A 31 12.54 3.74 -17.61
C ARG A 31 12.34 4.50 -16.30
N ILE A 32 11.40 4.06 -15.47
CA ILE A 32 11.14 4.62 -14.15
C ILE A 32 11.86 3.74 -13.13
N VAL A 33 12.55 4.38 -12.18
CA VAL A 33 13.26 3.70 -11.09
C VAL A 33 12.73 4.22 -9.76
N VAL A 34 12.16 3.32 -8.98
CA VAL A 34 11.66 3.55 -7.62
C VAL A 34 12.75 3.15 -6.62
N ARG A 35 13.04 4.04 -5.68
CA ARG A 35 14.10 3.87 -4.67
C ARG A 35 13.54 3.76 -3.25
N ASN A 36 12.40 4.36 -3.00
CA ASN A 36 11.76 4.31 -1.70
C ASN A 36 10.25 4.36 -1.89
N VAL A 37 9.57 3.30 -1.48
CA VAL A 37 8.12 3.17 -1.71
C VAL A 37 7.31 4.24 -0.98
N GLU A 38 7.77 4.76 0.16
CA GLU A 38 7.07 5.85 0.84
C GLU A 38 7.27 7.22 0.17
N GLU A 39 8.48 7.50 -0.29
CA GLU A 39 8.84 8.77 -0.93
C GLU A 39 8.39 8.86 -2.38
N ASP A 40 8.26 7.73 -3.09
CA ASP A 40 7.96 7.70 -4.52
C ASP A 40 6.46 7.47 -4.80
N LEU A 41 5.66 6.94 -3.86
CA LEU A 41 4.23 6.65 -4.11
C LEU A 41 3.26 7.75 -3.66
N TYR A 42 3.68 8.68 -2.81
CA TYR A 42 2.77 9.59 -2.10
C TYR A 42 1.93 10.50 -3.02
N ASP A 43 2.44 10.82 -4.20
CA ASP A 43 1.77 11.67 -5.21
C ASP A 43 0.87 10.87 -6.16
N GLY A 44 0.93 9.53 -6.11
CA GLY A 44 0.15 8.63 -6.96
C GLY A 44 0.74 8.37 -8.35
N LEU A 45 1.89 8.93 -8.70
CA LEU A 45 2.45 8.77 -10.04
C LEU A 45 2.85 7.32 -10.33
N ILE A 46 3.58 6.70 -9.41
CA ILE A 46 3.99 5.30 -9.52
C ILE A 46 2.77 4.38 -9.59
N LEU A 47 1.75 4.67 -8.77
CA LEU A 47 0.48 3.94 -8.79
C LEU A 47 -0.22 4.04 -10.14
N ALA A 48 -0.28 5.22 -10.75
CA ALA A 48 -0.90 5.40 -12.07
C ALA A 48 -0.17 4.58 -13.16
N HIS A 49 1.16 4.50 -13.09
CA HIS A 49 1.94 3.70 -14.03
C HIS A 49 1.73 2.19 -13.84
N LEU A 50 1.70 1.70 -12.59
CA LEU A 50 1.41 0.30 -12.26
C LEU A 50 0.03 -0.12 -12.74
N MET A 51 -0.95 0.79 -12.68
CA MET A 51 -2.31 0.53 -13.18
C MET A 51 -2.41 0.48 -14.72
N GLY A 52 -1.28 0.53 -15.44
CA GLY A 52 -1.23 0.45 -16.91
C GLY A 52 -1.91 1.63 -17.61
N LYS A 53 -2.16 2.73 -16.89
CA LYS A 53 -2.88 3.87 -17.43
C LYS A 53 -1.99 4.61 -18.43
N SER A 54 -2.55 4.95 -19.59
CA SER A 54 -1.82 5.63 -20.67
C SER A 54 -1.37 7.03 -20.23
N MET A 55 -0.42 7.64 -20.93
CA MET A 55 0.10 8.98 -20.60
C MET A 55 -1.02 10.04 -20.50
N HIS A 56 -2.09 9.93 -21.29
CA HIS A 56 -3.26 10.81 -21.19
C HIS A 56 -4.02 10.62 -19.88
N THR A 57 -4.18 9.38 -19.45
CA THR A 57 -4.82 9.07 -18.16
C THR A 57 -3.90 9.43 -16.99
N ILE A 58 -2.57 9.31 -17.14
CA ILE A 58 -1.59 9.80 -16.16
C ILE A 58 -1.69 11.33 -16.03
N ILE A 59 -1.79 12.08 -17.14
CA ILE A 59 -2.03 13.54 -17.11
C ILE A 59 -3.36 13.85 -16.41
N TYR A 60 -4.40 13.07 -16.72
CA TYR A 60 -5.68 13.20 -16.03
C TYR A 60 -5.55 12.92 -14.53
N PHE A 61 -4.77 11.92 -14.09
CA PHE A 61 -4.53 11.63 -12.67
C PHE A 61 -3.56 12.58 -11.98
N PHE A 62 -2.64 13.21 -12.72
CA PHE A 62 -1.81 14.30 -12.21
C PHE A 62 -2.65 15.55 -11.94
N GLN A 63 -3.65 15.82 -12.78
CA GLN A 63 -4.59 16.91 -12.57
C GLN A 63 -5.78 16.51 -11.67
N ALA A 64 -6.12 15.23 -11.60
CA ALA A 64 -7.12 14.69 -10.70
C ALA A 64 -6.50 14.44 -9.32
N LYS A 65 -7.33 14.46 -8.29
CA LYS A 65 -6.86 14.22 -6.92
C LYS A 65 -6.48 12.74 -6.78
N LEU A 66 -5.45 12.45 -5.97
CA LEU A 66 -5.07 11.08 -5.54
C LEU A 66 -6.28 10.22 -5.10
N SER A 67 -7.34 10.86 -4.58
CA SER A 67 -8.61 10.21 -4.25
C SER A 67 -9.30 9.51 -5.41
N VAL A 68 -9.24 10.05 -6.63
CA VAL A 68 -9.82 9.43 -7.82
C VAL A 68 -9.02 8.18 -8.19
N LEU A 69 -7.69 8.27 -8.18
CA LEU A 69 -6.81 7.13 -8.48
C LEU A 69 -7.01 5.99 -7.50
N ILE A 70 -7.02 6.29 -6.19
CA ILE A 70 -7.28 5.28 -5.15
C ILE A 70 -8.69 4.66 -5.31
N GLY A 71 -9.69 5.47 -5.69
CA GLY A 71 -11.03 4.96 -6.00
C GLY A 71 -11.03 3.95 -7.15
N GLU A 72 -10.28 4.20 -8.22
CA GLU A 72 -10.13 3.28 -9.35
C GLU A 72 -9.35 2.02 -8.97
N ILE A 73 -8.27 2.16 -8.19
CA ILE A 73 -7.51 1.01 -7.68
C ILE A 73 -8.41 0.11 -6.81
N ASN A 74 -9.22 0.69 -5.93
CA ASN A 74 -10.16 -0.07 -5.11
C ASN A 74 -11.17 -0.87 -5.94
N LYS A 75 -11.64 -0.31 -7.06
CA LYS A 75 -12.52 -1.04 -7.99
C LYS A 75 -11.80 -2.20 -8.65
N VAL A 76 -10.58 -2.00 -9.14
CA VAL A 76 -9.78 -3.05 -9.80
C VAL A 76 -9.40 -4.17 -8.83
N LEU A 77 -9.04 -3.82 -7.60
CA LEU A 77 -8.74 -4.78 -6.54
C LEU A 77 -10.00 -5.38 -5.90
N LEU A 78 -11.19 -4.89 -6.27
CA LEU A 78 -12.48 -5.31 -5.73
C LEU A 78 -12.57 -5.14 -4.19
N VAL A 79 -11.94 -4.10 -3.67
CA VAL A 79 -11.90 -3.75 -2.25
C VAL A 79 -12.88 -2.62 -1.97
N PRO A 80 -13.95 -2.85 -1.19
CA PRO A 80 -14.84 -1.78 -0.76
C PRO A 80 -14.08 -0.72 0.04
N GLN A 81 -14.38 0.56 -0.17
CA GLN A 81 -13.67 1.68 0.47
C GLN A 81 -13.60 1.57 2.01
N HIS A 82 -14.65 1.05 2.66
CA HIS A 82 -14.68 0.88 4.11
C HIS A 82 -13.81 -0.27 4.64
N ARG A 83 -13.38 -1.19 3.77
CA ARG A 83 -12.46 -2.29 4.09
C ARG A 83 -11.02 -2.00 3.68
N ALA A 84 -10.80 -1.01 2.82
CA ALA A 84 -9.47 -0.64 2.37
C ALA A 84 -8.61 -0.21 3.56
N LYS A 85 -7.42 -0.79 3.67
CA LYS A 85 -6.43 -0.43 4.70
C LYS A 85 -5.64 0.83 4.31
N TRP A 86 -5.84 1.31 3.09
CA TRP A 86 -5.26 2.54 2.55
C TRP A 86 -6.35 3.57 2.24
N THR A 87 -6.01 4.84 2.41
CA THR A 87 -6.83 5.97 1.97
C THR A 87 -5.93 7.00 1.28
N PRO A 88 -6.48 7.92 0.46
CA PRO A 88 -5.70 8.96 -0.19
C PRO A 88 -4.86 9.76 0.81
N GLU A 89 -5.43 10.09 1.97
CA GLU A 89 -4.78 10.86 3.02
C GLU A 89 -3.58 10.08 3.60
N ARG A 90 -3.75 8.78 3.85
CA ARG A 90 -2.68 7.92 4.38
C ARG A 90 -1.54 7.72 3.38
N ILE A 91 -1.87 7.59 2.09
CA ILE A 91 -0.85 7.46 1.03
C ILE A 91 -0.09 8.80 0.88
N HIS A 92 -0.81 9.92 0.81
CA HIS A 92 -0.20 11.25 0.73
C HIS A 92 0.66 11.59 1.96
N SER A 93 0.25 11.13 3.15
CA SER A 93 1.03 11.29 4.38
C SER A 93 2.15 10.28 4.55
N LYS A 94 2.46 9.48 3.52
CA LYS A 94 3.55 8.49 3.53
C LYS A 94 3.41 7.45 4.64
N ASP A 95 2.18 7.05 4.96
CA ASP A 95 1.93 6.00 5.95
C ASP A 95 2.42 4.65 5.42
N THR A 96 3.56 4.19 5.95
CA THR A 96 4.19 2.93 5.54
C THR A 96 3.23 1.74 5.60
N VAL A 97 2.37 1.64 6.61
CA VAL A 97 1.44 0.51 6.75
C VAL A 97 0.39 0.54 5.63
N ALA A 98 -0.18 1.72 5.35
CA ALA A 98 -1.13 1.88 4.25
C ALA A 98 -0.48 1.56 2.89
N ILE A 99 0.73 2.07 2.65
CA ILE A 99 1.49 1.86 1.42
C ILE A 99 1.81 0.37 1.22
N LEU A 100 2.27 -0.32 2.27
CA LEU A 100 2.57 -1.75 2.19
C LEU A 100 1.32 -2.59 1.92
N HIS A 101 0.18 -2.31 2.56
CA HIS A 101 -1.07 -3.02 2.26
C HIS A 101 -1.50 -2.82 0.81
N LEU A 102 -1.43 -1.58 0.30
CA LEU A 102 -1.79 -1.26 -1.08
C LEU A 102 -0.88 -2.00 -2.08
N LEU A 103 0.42 -1.94 -1.87
CA LEU A 103 1.41 -2.59 -2.73
C LEU A 103 1.29 -4.11 -2.71
N VAL A 104 1.07 -4.72 -1.55
CA VAL A 104 0.80 -6.16 -1.45
C VAL A 104 -0.46 -6.55 -2.21
N ALA A 105 -1.53 -5.77 -2.11
CA ALA A 105 -2.76 -6.03 -2.84
C ALA A 105 -2.57 -5.92 -4.36
N LEU A 106 -1.83 -4.91 -4.83
CA LEU A 106 -1.48 -4.76 -6.25
C LEU A 106 -0.57 -5.91 -6.73
N ALA A 107 0.48 -6.25 -5.99
CA ALA A 107 1.39 -7.34 -6.33
C ALA A 107 0.65 -8.68 -6.45
N ARG A 108 -0.33 -8.93 -5.59
CA ARG A 108 -1.22 -10.09 -5.68
C ARG A 108 -2.08 -10.06 -6.94
N HIS A 109 -2.71 -8.92 -7.22
CA HIS A 109 -3.55 -8.75 -8.40
C HIS A 109 -2.78 -8.97 -9.72
N PHE A 110 -1.53 -8.52 -9.80
CA PHE A 110 -0.65 -8.71 -10.96
C PHE A 110 0.13 -10.04 -10.91
N ASN A 111 -0.37 -11.07 -10.21
CA ASN A 111 0.19 -12.42 -10.13
C ASN A 111 1.61 -12.55 -9.55
N ASN A 112 2.13 -11.52 -8.86
CA ASN A 112 3.44 -11.57 -8.22
C ASN A 112 3.40 -12.02 -6.75
N GLN A 113 2.30 -12.64 -6.32
CA GLN A 113 2.10 -13.11 -4.95
C GLN A 113 3.19 -14.10 -4.47
N LYS A 114 3.76 -14.89 -5.38
CA LYS A 114 4.77 -15.92 -5.04
C LYS A 114 6.09 -15.34 -4.54
N LYS A 115 6.42 -14.09 -4.90
CA LYS A 115 7.66 -13.43 -4.45
C LYS A 115 7.51 -12.80 -3.05
N LEU A 116 6.28 -12.55 -2.59
CA LEU A 116 6.02 -11.83 -1.35
C LEU A 116 6.50 -12.59 -0.11
N THR A 117 7.15 -11.88 0.82
CA THR A 117 7.52 -12.41 2.14
C THR A 117 6.25 -12.79 2.92
N PRO A 118 6.08 -14.05 3.37
CA PRO A 118 4.90 -14.48 4.11
C PRO A 118 4.94 -14.08 5.59
N ASP A 119 3.76 -13.92 6.21
CA ASP A 119 3.58 -13.67 7.64
C ASP A 119 4.37 -12.44 8.13
N VAL A 120 4.20 -11.32 7.43
CA VAL A 120 4.78 -10.02 7.78
C VAL A 120 3.76 -9.26 8.61
N LYS A 121 4.17 -8.84 9.82
CA LYS A 121 3.35 -8.10 10.78
C LYS A 121 4.08 -6.85 11.24
N ILE A 122 3.35 -5.77 11.46
CA ILE A 122 3.89 -4.49 11.95
C ILE A 122 3.13 -4.11 13.22
N HIS A 123 3.84 -3.79 14.31
CA HIS A 123 3.22 -3.25 15.51
C HIS A 123 3.01 -1.74 15.37
N THR A 124 1.77 -1.31 15.55
CA THR A 124 1.36 0.09 15.54
C THR A 124 0.75 0.49 16.87
N MET A 125 0.89 1.77 17.20
CA MET A 125 0.26 2.42 18.35
C MET A 125 -0.85 3.32 17.86
N HIS A 126 -2.08 3.01 18.27
CA HIS A 126 -3.25 3.85 18.03
C HIS A 126 -3.62 4.53 19.35
N VAL A 127 -3.95 5.82 19.31
CA VAL A 127 -4.43 6.54 20.49
C VAL A 127 -5.94 6.68 20.37
N GLN A 128 -6.69 6.08 21.30
CA GLN A 128 -8.13 6.24 21.38
C GLN A 128 -8.50 7.17 22.52
N LYS A 129 -9.40 8.12 22.26
CA LYS A 129 -9.97 8.96 23.33
C LYS A 129 -11.14 8.21 23.98
N LYS A 130 -10.96 7.72 25.21
CA LYS A 130 -12.03 7.08 26.01
C LYS A 130 -12.32 7.94 27.23
N GLY A 131 -13.54 8.45 27.33
CA GLY A 131 -13.96 9.28 28.48
C GLY A 131 -13.12 10.55 28.69
N GLY A 132 -12.61 11.16 27.62
CA GLY A 132 -11.75 12.34 27.70
C GLY A 132 -10.25 12.03 27.82
N VAL A 133 -9.87 10.79 28.16
CA VAL A 133 -8.48 10.36 28.31
C VAL A 133 -7.97 9.72 27.02
N LEU A 134 -6.75 10.07 26.62
CA LEU A 134 -6.04 9.43 25.51
C LEU A 134 -5.43 8.10 25.99
N VAL A 135 -5.92 6.99 25.47
CA VAL A 135 -5.44 5.64 25.81
C VAL A 135 -4.63 5.11 24.62
N PRO A 136 -3.32 4.86 24.78
CA PRO A 136 -2.52 4.20 23.77
C PRO A 136 -2.89 2.70 23.71
N GLN A 137 -3.10 2.18 22.51
CA GLN A 137 -3.44 0.79 22.24
C GLN A 137 -2.47 0.23 21.20
N ARG A 138 -1.83 -0.91 21.53
CA ARG A 138 -1.02 -1.67 20.57
C ARG A 138 -1.94 -2.45 19.64
N VAL A 139 -1.72 -2.26 18.35
CA VAL A 139 -2.42 -2.95 17.28
C VAL A 139 -1.36 -3.67 16.45
N ILE A 140 -1.67 -4.89 16.02
CA ILE A 140 -0.83 -5.66 15.11
C ILE A 140 -1.48 -5.57 13.74
N GLU A 141 -0.80 -4.97 12.78
CA GLU A 141 -1.24 -4.92 11.39
C GLU A 141 -0.56 -6.07 10.63
N GLU A 142 -1.37 -6.99 10.11
CA GLU A 142 -0.89 -8.13 9.34
C GLU A 142 -0.81 -7.76 7.86
N ILE A 143 0.41 -7.49 7.38
CA ILE A 143 0.67 -7.01 6.03
C ILE A 143 0.55 -8.14 5.01
N THR A 144 1.09 -9.33 5.31
CA THR A 144 1.00 -10.52 4.46
C THR A 144 0.43 -11.71 5.24
N GLY A 145 -0.91 -11.81 5.28
CA GLY A 145 -1.64 -12.95 5.84
C GLY A 145 -2.34 -13.81 4.79
N PRO A 146 -2.78 -15.04 5.15
CA PRO A 146 -3.56 -15.93 4.29
C PRO A 146 -4.94 -15.34 3.92
N ASP A 147 -5.53 -14.51 4.78
CA ASP A 147 -6.90 -13.99 4.66
C ASP A 147 -7.09 -12.76 3.75
N HIS A 148 -6.16 -12.50 2.82
CA HIS A 148 -6.35 -11.43 1.83
C HIS A 148 -6.96 -11.94 0.52
N GLU A 149 -7.68 -13.08 0.57
CA GLU A 149 -8.68 -13.34 -0.45
C GLU A 149 -9.82 -12.36 -0.21
N TYR A 150 -9.86 -11.26 -0.96
CA TYR A 150 -11.09 -10.49 -1.15
C TYR A 150 -12.06 -11.36 -1.97
N VAL A 151 -12.57 -12.43 -1.35
CA VAL A 151 -13.66 -13.23 -1.91
C VAL A 151 -14.91 -12.37 -1.84
N ILE A 152 -15.28 -11.79 -2.97
CA ILE A 152 -16.61 -11.23 -3.16
C ILE A 152 -17.53 -12.41 -3.41
N PHE A 153 -18.30 -12.79 -2.39
CA PHE A 153 -19.62 -13.37 -2.64
C PHE A 153 -20.56 -12.19 -2.87
N TYR A 154 -21.15 -12.09 -4.06
CA TYR A 154 -22.60 -11.98 -4.32
C TYR A 154 -22.83 -12.12 -5.82
#